data_AF-A0A8S4GF87-F1
#
_entry.id   AF-A0A8S4GF87-F1
#
_cell.length_a   1.000
_cell.length_b   1.000
_cell.length_c   1.000
_cell.angle_alpha   90.00
_cell.angle_beta   90.00
_cell.angle_gamma   90.00
#
_symmetry.space_group_name_H-M   'P 1'
#
loop_
_entity.id
_entity.type
_entity.pdbx_description
1 polymer ?
#
loop_
_entity_poly.entity_id
_entity_poly.type
_entity_poly.pdbx_seq_one_letter_code
_entity_poly.pdbx_strand_id
1 'polypeptide(L)'
;MTTFETRPLYNPNKPGVEQGRLEMWVDMFPMDMPLPGPPLDISARKPKSYEMRVIIWNTDDVVLEDDAFFTGEKMSDIYVKGRLKNVLSLSRKESVFSWDETECKIPARLELQVWDADHFSADDFLGAVTLDLSRFPRGAKNSKLCTLEMLKSDGSVADDQPVQAEARQVVEAEIHLLTKEEAEKVPAGLGRNEPDPLDKPNRPDASFMWLLNPLKSIRYIMWHNYKWTILKVFVVLTVALLILLFFYAVPGYTVKRLLVA
;
A
#
# COMPACT_ATOMS: atom_id res chain seq x y z
N MET A 1 -18.81 -50.84 -2.47
CA MET A 1 -17.51 -51.42 -2.85
C MET A 1 -17.27 -50.91 -4.26
N THR A 2 -16.53 -49.82 -4.42
CA THR A 2 -16.27 -49.19 -5.72
C THR A 2 -15.40 -50.15 -6.53
N THR A 3 -15.97 -50.81 -7.54
CA THR A 3 -15.21 -51.68 -8.44
C THR A 3 -14.74 -50.88 -9.64
N PHE A 4 -13.42 -50.82 -9.82
CA PHE A 4 -12.80 -50.27 -11.03
C PHE A 4 -12.85 -51.35 -12.13
N GLU A 5 -13.61 -51.09 -13.20
CA GLU A 5 -13.77 -52.01 -14.34
C GLU A 5 -13.00 -51.47 -15.53
N THR A 6 -12.15 -52.31 -16.13
CA THR A 6 -11.40 -51.98 -17.34
C THR A 6 -11.79 -52.94 -18.46
N ARG A 7 -12.31 -52.43 -19.59
CA ARG A 7 -12.73 -53.24 -20.74
C ARG A 7 -12.02 -52.81 -22.04
N PRO A 8 -11.43 -53.73 -22.81
CA PRO A 8 -10.86 -53.41 -24.11
C PRO A 8 -11.96 -53.07 -25.12
N LEU A 9 -11.72 -52.04 -25.94
CA LEU A 9 -12.61 -51.62 -27.02
C LEU A 9 -12.14 -52.23 -28.35
N TYR A 10 -13.09 -52.81 -29.08
CA TYR A 10 -12.86 -53.43 -30.38
C TYR A 10 -13.66 -52.73 -31.47
N ASN A 11 -13.07 -52.63 -32.66
CA ASN A 11 -13.74 -52.10 -33.84
C ASN A 11 -14.19 -53.24 -34.75
N PRO A 12 -15.48 -53.30 -35.14
CA PRO A 12 -15.99 -54.35 -36.03
C PRO A 12 -15.24 -54.46 -37.36
N ASN A 13 -14.71 -53.33 -37.86
CA ASN A 13 -14.00 -53.26 -39.13
C ASN A 13 -12.53 -53.76 -39.04
N LYS A 14 -12.02 -54.00 -37.83
CA LYS A 14 -10.65 -54.52 -37.58
C LYS A 14 -10.69 -55.59 -36.47
N PRO A 15 -11.21 -56.79 -36.76
CA PRO A 15 -11.31 -57.87 -35.78
C PRO A 15 -9.93 -58.25 -35.24
N GLY A 16 -9.84 -58.41 -33.92
CA GLY A 16 -8.61 -58.82 -33.23
C GLY A 16 -7.65 -57.69 -32.84
N VAL A 17 -7.91 -56.45 -33.23
CA VAL A 17 -7.08 -55.29 -32.84
C VAL A 17 -7.80 -54.45 -31.79
N GLU A 18 -7.20 -54.34 -30.61
CA GLU A 18 -7.67 -53.48 -29.52
C GLU A 18 -7.44 -52.00 -29.89
N GLN A 19 -8.50 -51.17 -29.84
CA GLN A 19 -8.45 -49.75 -30.21
C GLN A 19 -8.42 -48.79 -29.01
N GLY A 20 -8.34 -49.34 -27.80
CA GLY A 20 -8.30 -48.59 -26.56
C GLY A 20 -8.89 -49.40 -25.41
N ARG A 21 -8.86 -48.82 -24.21
CA ARG A 21 -9.46 -49.39 -23.00
C ARG A 21 -10.43 -48.38 -22.42
N LEU A 22 -11.60 -48.88 -22.02
CA LEU A 22 -12.57 -48.13 -21.24
C LEU A 22 -12.29 -48.44 -19.78
N GLU A 23 -11.92 -47.43 -19.01
CA GLU A 23 -11.75 -47.51 -17.57
C GLU A 23 -12.91 -46.77 -16.91
N MET A 24 -13.67 -47.46 -16.06
CA MET A 24 -14.81 -46.87 -15.38
C MET A 24 -14.90 -47.30 -13.92
N TRP A 25 -15.37 -46.38 -13.08
CA TRP A 25 -15.78 -46.68 -11.72
C TRP A 25 -17.26 -47.04 -11.74
N VAL A 26 -17.59 -48.27 -11.33
CA VAL A 26 -18.98 -48.73 -11.25
C VAL A 26 -19.35 -48.87 -9.80
N ASP A 27 -20.34 -48.10 -9.37
CA ASP A 27 -20.99 -48.26 -8.08
C ASP A 27 -22.35 -48.96 -8.27
N MET A 28 -22.51 -50.09 -7.60
CA MET A 28 -23.76 -50.85 -7.58
C MET A 28 -24.52 -50.53 -6.28
N PHE A 29 -25.75 -50.05 -6.42
CA PHE A 29 -26.64 -49.78 -5.30
C PHE A 29 -27.78 -50.81 -5.26
N PRO A 30 -28.21 -51.26 -4.06
CA PRO A 30 -29.35 -52.16 -3.94
C PRO A 30 -30.67 -51.41 -4.22
N MET A 31 -31.69 -52.12 -4.72
CA MET A 31 -32.91 -51.54 -5.32
C MET A 31 -33.84 -50.83 -4.31
N ASP A 32 -33.65 -51.09 -3.03
CA ASP A 32 -34.33 -50.50 -1.87
C ASP A 32 -33.79 -49.12 -1.47
N MET A 33 -32.66 -48.70 -2.05
CA MET A 33 -32.12 -47.36 -1.91
C MET A 33 -32.82 -46.37 -2.87
N PRO A 34 -33.12 -45.13 -2.42
CA PRO A 34 -33.59 -44.08 -3.33
C PRO A 34 -32.60 -43.88 -4.49
N LEU A 35 -33.12 -43.58 -5.68
CA LEU A 35 -32.29 -43.42 -6.88
C LEU A 35 -31.10 -42.49 -6.58
N PRO A 36 -29.88 -42.85 -7.05
CA PRO A 36 -28.76 -41.93 -6.96
C PRO A 36 -29.15 -40.60 -7.61
N GLY A 37 -28.64 -39.52 -7.03
CA GLY A 37 -28.92 -38.16 -7.51
C GLY A 37 -28.51 -37.97 -8.98
N PRO A 38 -28.83 -36.79 -9.55
CA PRO A 38 -28.45 -36.49 -10.93
C PRO A 38 -26.94 -36.69 -11.14
N PRO A 39 -26.52 -37.09 -12.36
CA PRO A 39 -25.11 -37.33 -12.65
C PRO A 39 -24.27 -36.12 -12.24
N LEU A 40 -23.21 -36.37 -11.48
CA LEU A 40 -22.27 -35.32 -11.10
C LEU A 40 -21.48 -34.91 -12.35
N ASP A 41 -21.58 -33.64 -12.73
CA ASP A 41 -20.75 -33.08 -13.79
C ASP A 41 -19.29 -33.03 -13.30
N ILE A 42 -18.47 -33.96 -13.81
CA ILE A 42 -17.03 -34.06 -13.55
C ILE A 42 -16.20 -33.24 -14.55
N SER A 43 -16.84 -32.43 -15.40
CA SER A 43 -16.13 -31.52 -16.31
C SER A 43 -15.15 -30.65 -15.53
N ALA A 44 -14.00 -30.36 -16.16
CA ALA A 44 -13.01 -29.48 -15.56
C ALA A 44 -13.66 -28.15 -15.14
N ARG A 45 -13.44 -27.76 -13.87
CA ARG A 45 -13.98 -26.49 -13.36
C ARG A 45 -13.42 -25.36 -14.19
N LYS A 46 -14.30 -24.63 -14.88
CA LYS A 46 -13.90 -23.45 -15.66
C LYS A 46 -13.27 -22.40 -14.73
N PRO A 47 -12.14 -21.78 -15.12
CA PRO A 47 -11.51 -20.76 -14.31
C PRO A 47 -12.47 -19.58 -14.14
N LYS A 48 -12.77 -19.23 -12.89
CA LYS A 48 -13.53 -18.02 -12.57
C LYS A 48 -12.54 -16.88 -12.35
N SER A 49 -12.83 -15.73 -12.96
CA SER A 49 -12.07 -14.50 -12.73
C SER A 49 -12.48 -13.88 -11.39
N TYR A 50 -11.48 -13.51 -10.59
CA TYR A 50 -11.66 -12.81 -9.33
C TYR A 50 -10.88 -11.49 -9.36
N GLU A 51 -11.39 -10.51 -8.63
CA GLU A 51 -10.74 -9.26 -8.32
C GLU A 51 -10.42 -9.24 -6.83
N MET A 52 -9.15 -9.06 -6.48
CA MET A 52 -8.72 -8.90 -5.09
C MET A 52 -8.52 -7.42 -4.82
N ARG A 53 -9.20 -6.91 -3.79
CA ARG A 53 -9.08 -5.52 -3.33
C ARG A 53 -8.34 -5.51 -2.01
N VAL A 54 -7.35 -4.64 -1.90
CA VAL A 54 -6.59 -4.40 -0.68
C VAL A 54 -6.85 -2.96 -0.28
N ILE A 55 -7.49 -2.78 0.88
CA ILE A 55 -7.83 -1.49 1.46
C ILE A 55 -6.86 -1.24 2.60
N ILE A 56 -6.15 -0.12 2.57
CA ILE A 56 -5.25 0.28 3.65
C ILE A 56 -5.97 1.35 4.46
N TRP A 57 -6.28 1.01 5.71
CA TRP A 57 -7.10 1.82 6.61
C TRP A 57 -6.25 2.85 7.36
N ASN A 58 -5.19 2.39 8.02
CA ASN A 58 -4.35 3.24 8.84
C ASN A 58 -2.95 2.66 9.01
N THR A 59 -2.03 3.50 9.44
CA THR A 59 -0.70 3.13 9.90
C THR A 59 -0.53 3.67 11.32
N ASP A 60 -0.25 2.79 12.28
CA ASP A 60 -0.02 3.15 13.68
C ASP A 60 1.47 3.01 14.05
N ASP A 61 1.88 3.78 15.07
CA ASP A 61 3.25 3.84 15.62
C ASP A 61 4.37 4.25 14.65
N VAL A 62 4.05 4.95 13.55
CA VAL A 62 5.10 5.45 12.66
C VAL A 62 5.95 6.51 13.39
N VAL A 63 7.25 6.25 13.52
CA VAL A 63 8.21 7.21 14.03
C VAL A 63 8.30 8.36 13.01
N LEU A 64 7.66 9.47 13.35
CA LEU A 64 7.74 10.70 12.59
C LEU A 64 9.08 11.37 12.93
N GLU A 65 10.05 11.27 12.03
CA GLU A 65 11.38 11.88 12.17
C GLU A 65 11.43 13.31 11.62
N ASP A 66 10.54 13.66 10.69
CA ASP A 66 10.53 15.01 10.12
C ASP A 66 9.71 15.99 10.94
N ASP A 67 10.37 17.03 11.43
CA ASP A 67 9.72 18.22 11.94
C ASP A 67 9.30 19.09 10.75
N ALA A 68 8.01 19.40 10.64
CA ALA A 68 7.58 20.46 9.75
C ALA A 68 8.26 21.76 10.19
N PHE A 69 9.24 22.23 9.40
CA PHE A 69 10.12 23.38 9.67
C PHE A 69 9.38 24.66 10.12
N PHE A 70 8.07 24.74 9.85
CA PHE A 70 7.21 25.87 10.14
C PHE A 70 6.24 25.68 11.33
N THR A 71 5.77 24.46 11.61
CA THR A 71 4.79 24.18 12.67
C THR A 71 5.38 23.44 13.87
N GLY A 72 6.54 22.80 13.71
CA GLY A 72 7.13 21.93 14.75
C GLY A 72 6.29 20.68 15.04
N GLU A 73 5.28 20.41 14.21
CA GLU A 73 4.53 19.17 14.24
C GLU A 73 5.24 18.15 13.37
N LYS A 74 5.38 16.93 13.89
CA LYS A 74 6.03 15.85 13.16
C LYS A 74 5.12 15.38 12.02
N MET A 75 5.64 15.21 10.82
CA MET A 75 4.90 14.70 9.66
C MET A 75 5.73 13.67 8.90
N SER A 76 5.11 12.75 8.16
CA SER A 76 5.80 11.82 7.26
C SER A 76 4.94 11.60 6.02
N ASP A 77 5.55 11.44 4.85
CA ASP A 77 4.87 11.28 3.56
C ASP A 77 4.88 9.79 3.15
N ILE A 78 4.24 8.96 3.97
CA ILE A 78 4.24 7.50 3.78
C ILE A 78 3.37 7.09 2.58
N TYR A 79 3.87 6.14 1.79
CA TYR A 79 3.10 5.43 0.80
C TYR A 79 3.32 3.92 0.85
N VAL A 80 2.32 3.17 0.37
CA VAL A 80 2.37 1.71 0.33
C VAL A 80 2.33 1.23 -1.11
N LYS A 81 3.17 0.24 -1.42
CA LYS A 81 3.31 -0.37 -2.73
C LYS A 81 2.98 -1.86 -2.64
N GLY A 82 1.96 -2.27 -3.41
CA GLY A 82 1.59 -3.67 -3.55
C GLY A 82 2.14 -4.28 -4.84
N ARG A 83 2.72 -5.48 -4.75
CA ARG A 83 3.16 -6.30 -5.90
C ARG A 83 2.60 -7.71 -5.76
N LEU A 84 1.95 -8.21 -6.81
CA LEU A 84 1.47 -9.59 -6.85
C LEU A 84 2.44 -10.45 -7.68
N LYS A 85 3.08 -11.41 -7.02
CA LYS A 85 3.97 -12.40 -7.65
C LYS A 85 3.22 -13.70 -7.92
N ASN A 86 3.65 -14.42 -8.97
CA ASN A 86 3.21 -15.78 -9.29
C ASN A 86 1.73 -15.95 -9.71
N VAL A 87 1.17 -15.00 -10.47
CA VAL A 87 -0.22 -15.07 -10.96
C VAL A 87 -0.39 -16.04 -12.15
N LEU A 88 0.69 -16.62 -12.67
CA LEU A 88 0.68 -17.42 -13.90
C LEU A 88 0.19 -18.86 -13.63
N SER A 89 -0.93 -19.24 -14.26
CA SER A 89 -1.25 -20.64 -14.53
C SER A 89 -0.40 -21.11 -15.71
N LEU A 90 0.55 -22.00 -15.47
CA LEU A 90 1.36 -22.57 -16.54
C LEU A 90 0.65 -23.81 -17.08
N SER A 91 0.26 -23.79 -18.36
CA SER A 91 -0.16 -24.99 -19.06
C SER A 91 1.08 -25.82 -19.41
N ARG A 92 1.27 -26.94 -18.72
CA ARG A 92 2.34 -27.91 -18.98
C ARG A 92 1.73 -29.20 -19.51
N LYS A 93 2.29 -29.77 -20.58
CA LYS A 93 2.00 -31.16 -20.95
C LYS A 93 2.83 -32.08 -20.08
N GLU A 94 2.21 -33.07 -19.45
CA GLU A 94 2.93 -34.03 -18.59
C GLU A 94 3.92 -34.88 -19.39
N SER A 95 3.65 -35.14 -20.67
CA SER A 95 4.60 -35.75 -21.60
C SER A 95 4.42 -35.24 -23.03
N VAL A 96 5.43 -35.44 -23.89
CA VAL A 96 5.36 -35.12 -25.34
C VAL A 96 4.21 -35.86 -26.04
N PHE A 97 3.67 -36.91 -25.42
CA PHE A 97 2.63 -37.79 -25.96
C PHE A 97 1.29 -37.70 -25.22
N SER A 98 1.17 -36.89 -24.17
CA SER A 98 -0.11 -36.64 -23.50
C SER A 98 -0.85 -35.53 -24.23
N TRP A 99 -2.08 -35.81 -24.67
CA TRP A 99 -2.96 -34.81 -25.30
C TRP A 99 -3.49 -33.80 -24.28
N ASP A 100 -3.51 -34.16 -23.00
CA ASP A 100 -4.03 -33.33 -21.93
C ASP A 100 -3.02 -32.24 -21.53
N GLU A 101 -3.45 -30.98 -21.64
CA GLU A 101 -2.74 -29.83 -21.08
C GLU A 101 -3.06 -29.73 -19.59
N THR A 102 -2.08 -30.01 -18.73
CA THR A 102 -2.23 -29.81 -17.29
C THR A 102 -1.93 -28.37 -16.93
N GLU A 103 -2.90 -27.65 -16.39
CA GLU A 103 -2.68 -26.30 -15.85
C GLU A 103 -2.09 -26.40 -14.44
N CYS A 104 -0.79 -26.13 -14.31
CA CYS A 104 -0.14 -25.97 -13.02
C CYS A 104 -0.45 -24.58 -12.46
N LYS A 105 -1.18 -24.53 -11.33
CA LYS A 105 -1.47 -23.30 -10.59
C LYS A 105 -0.35 -23.04 -9.58
N ILE A 106 0.43 -21.98 -9.81
CA ILE A 106 1.43 -21.53 -8.84
C ILE A 106 0.70 -20.70 -7.77
N PRO A 107 0.97 -20.90 -6.46
CA PRO A 107 0.37 -20.09 -5.42
C PRO A 107 0.80 -18.62 -5.56
N ALA A 108 -0.18 -17.73 -5.65
CA ALA A 108 0.06 -16.29 -5.75
C ALA A 108 0.56 -15.73 -4.41
N ARG A 109 1.58 -14.87 -4.47
CA ARG A 109 2.17 -14.21 -3.29
C ARG A 109 2.00 -12.70 -3.41
N LEU A 110 1.37 -12.08 -2.43
CA LEU A 110 1.19 -10.63 -2.35
C LEU A 110 2.31 -10.04 -1.49
N GLU A 111 3.09 -9.13 -2.07
CA GLU A 111 4.11 -8.35 -1.35
C GLU A 111 3.60 -6.93 -1.16
N LEU A 112 3.53 -6.47 0.09
CA LEU A 112 3.22 -5.09 0.44
C LEU A 112 4.47 -4.45 1.03
N GLN A 113 4.84 -3.27 0.54
CA GLN A 113 6.01 -2.52 0.96
C GLN A 113 5.61 -1.12 1.39
N VAL A 114 6.13 -0.65 2.51
CA VAL A 114 5.89 0.69 3.07
C VAL A 114 7.15 1.52 2.88
N TRP A 115 6.97 2.73 2.37
CA TRP A 115 8.04 3.66 2.01
C TRP A 115 7.71 5.05 2.54
N ASP A 116 8.72 5.81 2.94
CA ASP A 116 8.60 7.24 3.22
C ASP A 116 9.02 8.04 1.98
N ALA A 117 8.15 8.94 1.50
CA ALA A 117 8.44 9.75 0.31
C ALA A 117 9.12 11.05 0.72
N ASP A 118 10.43 11.10 0.54
CA ASP A 118 11.21 12.30 0.76
C ASP A 118 11.16 13.25 -0.43
N HIS A 119 11.09 14.56 -0.15
CA HIS A 119 11.09 15.57 -1.21
C HIS A 119 12.45 15.78 -1.86
N PHE A 120 13.55 15.49 -1.14
CA PHE A 120 14.91 15.86 -1.56
C PHE A 120 15.95 14.73 -1.44
N SER A 121 15.62 13.66 -0.73
CA SER A 121 16.41 12.42 -0.59
C SER A 121 15.80 11.26 -1.38
N ALA A 122 16.50 10.13 -1.41
CA ALA A 122 15.93 8.89 -1.91
C ALA A 122 14.94 8.35 -0.87
N ASP A 123 13.77 7.87 -1.32
CA ASP A 123 12.73 7.30 -0.46
C ASP A 123 13.29 6.23 0.49
N ASP A 124 12.96 6.35 1.78
CA ASP A 124 13.40 5.43 2.81
C ASP A 124 12.45 4.23 2.91
N PHE A 125 13.02 3.02 2.89
CA PHE A 125 12.27 1.78 3.04
C PHE A 125 11.99 1.50 4.52
N LEU A 126 10.70 1.55 4.89
CA LEU A 126 10.27 1.35 6.28
C LEU A 126 10.02 -0.13 6.60
N GLY A 127 9.46 -0.89 5.65
CA GLY A 127 9.20 -2.31 5.87
C GLY A 127 8.46 -3.01 4.74
N ALA A 128 8.46 -4.34 4.77
CA ALA A 128 7.71 -5.16 3.84
C ALA A 128 7.10 -6.39 4.50
N VAL A 129 5.94 -6.81 3.99
CA VAL A 129 5.28 -8.06 4.36
C VAL A 129 4.96 -8.86 3.10
N THR A 130 5.23 -10.16 3.15
CA THR A 130 4.88 -11.11 2.09
C THR A 130 3.77 -12.02 2.59
N LEU A 131 2.64 -12.05 1.87
CA LEU A 131 1.46 -12.82 2.22
C LEU A 131 1.23 -13.90 1.16
N ASP A 132 1.19 -15.17 1.60
CA ASP A 132 0.82 -16.28 0.73
C ASP A 132 -0.70 -16.38 0.65
N LEU A 133 -1.25 -16.10 -0.53
CA LEU A 133 -2.70 -16.08 -0.74
C LEU A 133 -3.31 -17.49 -0.72
N SER A 134 -2.50 -18.54 -0.89
CA SER A 134 -2.98 -19.92 -0.88
C SER A 134 -3.25 -20.46 0.53
N ARG A 135 -2.62 -19.86 1.55
CA ARG A 135 -2.71 -20.27 2.96
C ARG A 135 -3.14 -19.13 3.88
N PHE A 136 -3.89 -18.17 3.33
CA PHE A 136 -4.27 -17.00 4.10
C PHE A 136 -5.17 -17.41 5.28
N PRO A 137 -4.77 -17.13 6.54
CA PRO A 137 -5.62 -17.41 7.69
C PRO A 137 -6.88 -16.55 7.60
N ARG A 138 -8.01 -17.04 8.14
CA ARG A 138 -9.23 -16.22 8.18
C ARG A 138 -8.94 -14.97 9.01
N GLY A 139 -9.09 -13.80 8.38
CA GLY A 139 -8.89 -12.52 9.02
C GLY A 139 -9.82 -12.31 10.23
N ALA A 140 -9.37 -11.49 11.17
CA ALA A 140 -10.20 -11.06 12.28
C ALA A 140 -11.36 -10.18 11.77
N LYS A 141 -12.54 -10.30 12.37
CA LYS A 141 -13.71 -9.49 11.98
C LYS A 141 -13.58 -8.01 12.36
N ASN A 142 -12.71 -7.70 13.31
CA ASN A 142 -12.46 -6.35 13.82
C ASN A 142 -10.94 -6.11 13.87
N SER A 143 -10.49 -4.88 13.62
CA SER A 143 -9.06 -4.52 13.68
C SER A 143 -8.41 -4.88 15.02
N LYS A 144 -9.12 -4.63 16.13
CA LYS A 144 -8.66 -4.94 17.50
C LYS A 144 -8.42 -6.42 17.80
N LEU A 145 -9.01 -7.32 17.02
CA LEU A 145 -8.84 -8.76 17.18
C LEU A 145 -7.75 -9.31 16.25
N CYS A 146 -7.19 -8.49 15.35
CA CYS A 146 -6.12 -8.87 14.45
C CYS A 146 -4.80 -8.84 15.21
N THR A 147 -4.26 -10.01 15.57
CA THR A 147 -2.94 -10.11 16.22
C THR A 147 -1.91 -10.67 15.25
N LEU A 148 -0.65 -10.27 15.43
CA LEU A 148 0.48 -10.74 14.62
C LEU A 148 0.70 -12.27 14.75
N GLU A 149 0.14 -12.89 15.78
CA GLU A 149 0.15 -14.34 15.97
C GLU A 149 -0.72 -15.09 14.95
N MET A 150 -1.76 -14.45 14.42
CA MET A 150 -2.60 -15.03 13.36
C MET A 150 -1.80 -15.28 12.08
N LEU A 151 -0.70 -14.54 11.85
CA LEU A 151 0.20 -14.71 10.72
C LEU A 151 1.33 -15.73 10.98
N LYS A 152 1.59 -16.11 12.23
CA LYS A 152 2.71 -16.99 12.62
C LYS A 152 2.42 -18.49 12.50
N SER A 153 1.25 -18.90 12.00
CA SER A 153 0.80 -20.30 12.08
C SER A 153 1.52 -21.28 11.14
N ASP A 154 2.33 -20.82 10.19
CA ASP A 154 3.02 -21.71 9.25
C ASP A 154 4.52 -21.79 9.57
N GLY A 155 4.90 -22.86 10.27
CA GLY A 155 6.29 -23.27 10.50
C GLY A 155 7.01 -23.74 9.24
N SER A 156 7.18 -22.87 8.24
CA SER A 156 8.14 -23.05 7.15
C SER A 156 9.42 -22.25 7.41
N VAL A 157 10.36 -22.96 8.03
CA VAL A 157 11.79 -22.79 8.30
C VAL A 157 12.59 -21.74 7.48
N ALA A 158 13.48 -21.06 8.23
CA ALA A 158 14.75 -20.39 7.90
C ALA A 158 14.75 -19.15 7.01
N ASP A 159 14.97 -17.99 7.64
CA ASP A 159 16.27 -17.33 7.47
C ASP A 159 16.77 -16.82 8.83
N ASP A 160 18.04 -17.08 9.13
CA ASP A 160 18.74 -16.70 10.35
C ASP A 160 18.95 -15.19 10.38
N GLN A 161 18.09 -14.48 11.12
CA GLN A 161 18.50 -13.36 11.94
C GLN A 161 17.38 -13.09 12.95
N PRO A 162 17.63 -13.15 14.26
CA PRO A 162 16.72 -12.56 15.22
C PRO A 162 16.85 -11.05 15.07
N VAL A 163 16.26 -10.49 14.00
CA VAL A 163 15.85 -9.10 14.07
C VAL A 163 14.75 -9.14 15.12
N GLN A 164 15.08 -8.64 16.30
CA GLN A 164 14.14 -8.31 17.34
C GLN A 164 13.18 -7.29 16.72
N ALA A 165 12.18 -7.80 16.00
CA ALA A 165 11.11 -7.02 15.42
C ALA A 165 10.23 -6.60 16.61
N GLU A 166 10.72 -5.62 17.35
CA GLU A 166 9.81 -4.60 17.88
C GLU A 166 9.00 -4.17 16.66
N ALA A 167 7.74 -4.61 16.61
CA ALA A 167 6.82 -4.19 15.56
C ALA A 167 6.60 -2.69 15.76
N ARG A 168 7.52 -1.89 15.23
CA ARG A 168 7.55 -0.45 15.43
C ARG A 168 6.44 0.24 14.64
N GLN A 169 5.84 -0.44 13.67
CA GLN A 169 4.84 0.15 12.79
C GLN A 169 3.80 -0.92 12.44
N VAL A 170 2.52 -0.59 12.61
CA VAL A 170 1.39 -1.49 12.36
C VAL A 170 0.56 -0.91 11.23
N VAL A 171 0.47 -1.62 10.10
CA VAL A 171 -0.43 -1.24 9.00
C VAL A 171 -1.73 -2.01 9.14
N GLU A 172 -2.83 -1.29 9.33
CA GLU A 172 -4.17 -1.85 9.26
C GLU A 172 -4.61 -1.95 7.80
N ALA A 173 -4.79 -3.18 7.32
CA ALA A 173 -5.24 -3.44 5.96
C ALA A 173 -6.33 -4.51 5.94
N GLU A 174 -7.27 -4.36 5.01
CA GLU A 174 -8.37 -5.29 4.75
C GLU A 174 -8.28 -5.82 3.32
N ILE A 175 -8.51 -7.12 3.16
CA ILE A 175 -8.41 -7.79 1.86
C ILE A 175 -9.77 -8.42 1.52
N HIS A 176 -10.36 -8.01 0.40
CA HIS A 176 -11.60 -8.59 -0.14
C HIS A 176 -11.30 -9.34 -1.43
N LEU A 177 -11.90 -10.52 -1.57
CA LEU A 177 -11.86 -11.31 -2.80
C LEU A 177 -13.27 -11.33 -3.40
N LEU A 178 -13.45 -10.64 -4.52
CA LEU A 178 -14.72 -10.50 -5.23
C LEU A 178 -14.68 -11.31 -6.52
N THR A 179 -15.79 -11.93 -6.89
CA THR A 179 -15.93 -12.45 -8.25
C THR A 179 -16.02 -11.29 -9.24
N LYS A 180 -15.64 -11.52 -10.50
CA LYS A 180 -15.72 -10.48 -11.54
C LYS A 180 -17.13 -9.86 -11.65
N GLU A 181 -18.18 -10.67 -11.50
CA GLU A 181 -19.58 -10.20 -11.54
C GLU A 181 -19.94 -9.31 -10.35
N GLU A 182 -19.39 -9.57 -9.17
CA GLU A 182 -19.58 -8.72 -7.98
C GLU A 182 -18.76 -7.43 -8.09
N ALA A 183 -17.53 -7.53 -8.60
CA ALA A 183 -16.65 -6.39 -8.80
C ALA A 183 -17.20 -5.39 -9.84
N GLU A 184 -17.87 -5.87 -10.88
CA GLU A 184 -18.53 -5.01 -11.88
C GLU A 184 -19.74 -4.24 -11.30
N LYS A 185 -20.45 -4.82 -10.31
CA LYS A 185 -21.59 -4.16 -9.64
C LYS A 185 -21.14 -3.02 -8.72
N VAL A 186 -19.99 -3.19 -8.07
CA VAL A 186 -19.38 -2.20 -7.18
C VAL A 186 -17.97 -1.95 -7.69
N PRO A 187 -17.76 -1.10 -8.72
CA PRO A 187 -16.43 -0.88 -9.30
C PRO A 187 -15.45 -0.38 -8.24
N ALA A 188 -14.14 -0.57 -8.37
CA ALA A 188 -13.20 0.07 -7.45
C ALA A 188 -13.02 1.56 -7.81
N GLY A 189 -12.85 2.40 -6.78
CA GLY A 189 -12.58 3.82 -6.96
C GLY A 189 -11.19 4.07 -7.54
N LEU A 190 -11.03 5.11 -8.36
CA LEU A 190 -9.69 5.53 -8.80
C LEU A 190 -9.08 6.45 -7.74
N GLY A 191 -8.12 5.92 -6.98
CA GLY A 191 -7.43 6.66 -5.93
C GLY A 191 -8.36 6.92 -4.73
N ARG A 192 -8.65 8.20 -4.45
CA ARG A 192 -9.58 8.62 -3.39
C ARG A 192 -11.00 8.91 -3.87
N ASN A 193 -11.33 8.61 -5.13
CA ASN A 193 -12.66 8.83 -5.68
C ASN A 193 -13.57 7.61 -5.41
N GLU A 194 -14.87 7.83 -5.29
CA GLU A 194 -15.88 6.86 -4.80
C GLU A 194 -15.93 5.57 -5.62
N PRO A 195 -16.14 4.40 -4.96
CA PRO A 195 -17.39 4.06 -4.26
C PRO A 195 -17.32 3.84 -2.74
N ASP A 196 -16.14 3.96 -2.12
CA ASP A 196 -15.95 4.00 -0.65
C ASP A 196 -14.85 5.03 -0.33
N PRO A 197 -15.17 6.35 -0.40
CA PRO A 197 -14.18 7.38 -0.12
C PRO A 197 -13.81 7.37 1.37
N LEU A 198 -12.54 7.09 1.66
CA LEU A 198 -12.00 7.31 3.01
C LEU A 198 -11.96 8.81 3.31
N ASP A 199 -12.21 9.16 4.56
CA ASP A 199 -12.00 10.53 5.04
C ASP A 199 -10.55 10.94 4.78
N LYS A 200 -10.34 12.19 4.35
CA LYS A 200 -8.98 12.70 4.16
C LYS A 200 -8.24 12.61 5.50
N PRO A 201 -7.00 12.11 5.54
CA PRO A 201 -6.21 12.11 6.76
C PRO A 201 -6.08 13.54 7.25
N ASN A 202 -6.09 13.71 8.57
CA ASN A 202 -5.95 15.01 9.22
C ASN A 202 -4.50 15.51 9.05
N ARG A 203 -4.19 16.07 7.88
CA ARG A 203 -2.91 16.71 7.59
C ARG A 203 -3.04 18.20 7.94
N PRO A 204 -2.18 18.77 8.79
CA PRO A 204 -2.15 20.21 8.97
C PRO A 204 -1.87 20.88 7.61
N ASP A 205 -2.66 21.90 7.25
CA ASP A 205 -2.58 22.61 5.95
C ASP A 205 -1.22 23.32 5.68
N ALA A 206 -0.26 23.17 6.59
CA ALA A 206 1.01 23.88 6.63
C ALA A 206 2.05 23.44 5.58
N SER A 207 1.90 22.25 4.98
CA SER A 207 2.93 21.69 4.09
C SER A 207 3.01 22.33 2.70
N PHE A 208 2.06 23.19 2.31
CA PHE A 208 2.04 23.83 0.97
C PHE A 208 2.30 25.35 0.97
N MET A 209 2.64 25.97 2.10
CA MET A 209 2.71 27.43 2.21
C MET A 209 4.08 28.06 1.90
N TRP A 210 5.17 27.27 1.78
CA TRP A 210 6.50 27.82 1.43
C TRP A 210 6.49 28.48 0.05
N LEU A 211 6.02 27.76 -0.97
CA LEU A 211 6.21 28.17 -2.37
C LEU A 211 5.17 29.19 -2.84
N LEU A 212 3.95 29.08 -2.32
CA LEU A 212 2.83 29.92 -2.72
C LEU A 212 2.80 31.26 -2.00
N ASN A 213 3.64 31.46 -0.97
CA ASN A 213 3.73 32.75 -0.28
C ASN A 213 5.13 33.04 0.29
N PRO A 214 6.17 33.16 -0.56
CA PRO A 214 7.55 33.37 -0.13
C PRO A 214 7.71 34.63 0.74
N LEU A 215 6.88 35.66 0.49
CA LEU A 215 6.91 36.92 1.25
C LEU A 215 6.38 36.76 2.68
N LYS A 216 5.38 35.91 2.94
CA LYS A 216 4.93 35.62 4.30
C LYS A 216 5.96 34.82 5.09
N SER A 217 6.60 33.83 4.45
CA SER A 217 7.62 33.01 5.09
C SER A 217 8.87 33.80 5.44
N ILE A 218 9.36 34.63 4.52
CA ILE A 218 10.50 35.55 4.77
C ILE A 218 10.15 36.57 5.86
N ARG A 219 8.93 37.14 5.85
CA ARG A 219 8.47 38.06 6.91
C ARG A 219 8.47 37.38 8.28
N TYR A 220 8.01 36.12 8.36
CA TYR A 220 7.94 35.39 9.62
C TYR A 220 9.33 35.04 10.16
N ILE A 221 10.22 34.53 9.30
CA ILE A 221 11.62 34.20 9.63
C ILE A 221 12.40 35.44 10.08
N MET A 222 12.32 36.54 9.32
CA MET A 222 13.00 37.78 9.70
C MET A 222 12.43 38.38 10.98
N TRP A 223 11.11 38.35 11.16
CA TRP A 223 10.48 38.94 12.35
C TRP A 223 10.75 38.13 13.62
N HIS A 224 10.95 36.81 13.54
CA HIS A 224 11.23 36.01 14.73
C HIS A 224 12.65 36.22 15.28
N ASN A 225 13.67 36.28 14.40
CA ASN A 225 15.07 36.40 14.84
C ASN A 225 15.59 37.84 14.90
N TYR A 226 15.12 38.73 14.03
CA TYR A 226 15.73 40.06 13.87
C TYR A 226 14.89 41.22 14.41
N LYS A 227 13.72 40.96 15.04
CA LYS A 227 12.85 42.01 15.60
C LYS A 227 13.59 43.03 16.49
N TRP A 228 14.47 42.56 17.37
CA TRP A 228 15.28 43.43 18.23
C TRP A 228 16.45 44.09 17.50
N THR A 229 17.03 43.42 16.50
CA THR A 229 18.13 43.95 15.69
C THR A 229 17.65 45.07 14.77
N ILE A 230 16.52 44.88 14.10
CA ILE A 230 15.86 45.87 13.23
C ILE A 230 15.48 47.11 14.04
N LEU A 231 14.90 46.92 15.24
CA LEU A 231 14.55 48.03 16.12
C LEU A 231 15.79 48.85 16.54
N LYS A 232 16.90 48.19 16.91
CA LYS A 232 18.16 48.86 17.26
C LYS A 232 18.73 49.66 16.09
N VAL A 233 18.73 49.10 14.88
CA VAL A 233 19.22 49.79 13.66
C VAL A 233 18.36 51.02 13.37
N PHE A 234 17.04 50.92 13.48
CA PHE A 234 16.14 52.05 13.25
C PHE A 234 16.39 53.20 14.24
N VAL A 235 16.57 52.88 15.53
CA VAL A 235 16.91 53.88 16.56
C VAL A 235 18.24 54.57 16.25
N VAL A 236 19.28 53.81 15.90
CA VAL A 236 20.61 54.37 15.57
C VAL A 236 20.53 55.30 14.36
N LEU A 237 19.79 54.91 13.31
CA LEU A 237 19.65 55.69 12.09
C LEU A 237 18.90 57.01 12.35
N THR A 238 17.86 56.96 13.20
CA THR A 238 17.10 58.15 13.61
C THR A 238 17.97 59.13 14.42
N VAL A 239 18.78 58.62 15.35
CA VAL A 239 19.73 59.44 16.12
C VAL A 239 20.81 60.04 15.22
N ALA A 240 21.37 59.27 14.29
CA ALA A 240 22.35 59.78 13.33
C ALA A 240 21.77 60.90 12.45
N LEU A 241 20.52 60.76 12.01
CA LEU A 241 19.81 61.79 11.25
C LEU A 241 19.58 63.06 12.07
N LEU A 242 19.21 62.94 13.35
CA LEU A 242 19.09 64.10 14.26
C LEU A 242 20.42 64.83 14.46
N ILE A 243 21.52 64.08 14.61
CA ILE A 243 22.86 64.66 14.74
C ILE A 243 23.25 65.39 13.45
N LEU A 244 22.99 64.80 12.29
CA LEU A 244 23.29 65.42 11.00
C LEU A 244 22.47 66.72 10.81
N LEU A 245 21.17 66.69 11.13
CA LEU A 245 20.32 67.89 11.12
C LEU A 245 20.80 68.96 12.11
N PHE A 246 21.26 68.57 13.28
CA PHE A 246 21.83 69.49 14.27
C PHE A 246 23.05 70.21 13.69
N PHE A 247 24.04 69.49 13.16
CA PHE A 247 25.22 70.10 12.55
C PHE A 247 24.90 70.92 11.29
N TYR A 248 23.88 70.53 10.53
CA TYR A 248 23.41 71.30 9.39
C TYR A 248 22.74 72.62 9.82
N ALA A 249 22.03 72.64 10.96
CA ALA A 249 21.33 73.83 11.46
C ALA A 249 22.24 74.83 12.24
N VAL A 250 23.38 74.36 12.75
CA VAL A 250 24.32 75.17 13.57
C VAL A 250 25.03 76.33 12.84
N PRO A 251 25.46 76.26 11.55
CA PRO A 251 26.28 77.31 10.95
C PRO A 251 25.48 78.56 10.56
N GLY A 252 24.14 78.53 10.61
CA GLY A 252 23.30 79.70 10.36
C GLY A 252 23.01 80.56 11.59
N TYR A 253 23.00 79.95 12.79
CA TYR A 253 22.63 80.63 14.04
C TYR A 253 23.84 81.22 14.78
N THR A 254 24.99 80.54 14.71
CA THR A 254 26.24 81.02 15.33
C THR A 254 26.82 82.22 14.59
N VAL A 255 26.75 82.24 13.26
CA VAL A 255 27.23 83.36 12.42
C VAL A 255 26.38 84.62 12.61
N LYS A 256 25.07 84.47 12.84
CA LYS A 256 24.18 85.61 13.15
C LYS A 256 24.40 86.21 14.54
N ARG A 257 24.90 85.42 15.50
CA ARG A 257 25.19 85.89 16.86
C ARG A 257 26.56 86.55 17.03
N LEU A 258 27.49 86.30 16.09
CA LEU A 258 28.83 86.91 16.04
C LEU A 258 28.90 88.19 15.20
N LEU A 259 27.94 88.44 14.31
CA LEU A 259 27.87 89.66 13.49
C LEU A 259 27.04 90.81 14.12
N VAL A 260 26.49 90.60 15.32
CA VAL A 260 25.68 91.61 16.06
C VAL A 260 26.27 91.85 17.47
N ALA A 261 27.52 91.46 17.71
CA ALA A 261 28.27 91.77 18.94
C ALA A 261 29.41 92.76 18.63
#